data_AF-A0A4Y5ZPF6-F1
#
_entry.id   AF-A0A4Y5ZPF6-F1
#
_cell.length_a   1.000
_cell.length_b   1.000
_cell.length_c   1.000
_cell.angle_alpha   90.00
_cell.angle_beta   90.00
_cell.angle_gamma   90.00
#
_symmetry.space_group_name_H-M   'P 1'
#
loop_
_entity.id
_entity.type
_entity.pdbx_description
1 polymer ?
#
loop_
_entity_poly.entity_id
_entity_poly.type
_entity_poly.pdbx_seq_one_letter_code
_entity_poly.pdbx_strand_id
1 'polypeptide(L)' 'MKHETIEAVLTEMARLQGQELNGHDRVKVRTHIASALAAREQYSQRMGSAPYRWKSQKISAVN' A
#
# COMPACT_ATOMS: atom_id res chain seq x y z
N MET A 1 -7.04 -7.93 1.93
CA MET A 1 -7.75 -6.98 2.82
C MET A 1 -8.31 -5.88 1.95
N LYS A 2 -9.61 -5.62 2.01
CA LYS A 2 -10.29 -4.64 1.13
C LYS A 2 -10.35 -3.28 1.82
N HIS A 3 -10.18 -2.20 1.05
CA HIS A 3 -10.18 -0.83 1.56
C HIS A 3 -11.49 -0.50 2.29
N GLU A 4 -12.61 -0.85 1.68
CA GLU A 4 -13.97 -0.55 2.14
C GLU A 4 -14.28 -1.23 3.47
N THR A 5 -13.74 -2.44 3.68
CA THR A 5 -13.89 -3.17 4.94
C THR A 5 -13.19 -2.44 6.09
N ILE A 6 -11.99 -1.89 5.85
CA ILE A 6 -11.24 -1.15 6.87
C ILE A 6 -11.94 0.18 7.17
N GLU A 7 -12.39 0.88 6.13
CA GLU A 7 -13.13 2.13 6.28
C GLU A 7 -14.42 1.93 7.09
N ALA A 8 -15.18 0.86 6.80
CA ALA A 8 -16.39 0.53 7.54
C ALA A 8 -16.09 0.22 9.03
N VAL A 9 -15.05 -0.56 9.32
CA VAL A 9 -14.65 -0.86 10.69
C VAL A 9 -14.22 0.40 11.45
N LEU A 10 -13.41 1.27 10.84
CA LEU A 10 -12.98 2.51 11.47
C LEU A 10 -14.14 3.49 11.69
N THR A 11 -15.08 3.54 10.75
CA THR A 11 -16.31 4.33 10.89
C THR A 11 -17.17 3.84 12.05
N GLU A 12 -17.35 2.52 12.16
CA GLU A 12 -18.12 1.93 13.25
C GLU A 12 -17.42 2.10 14.60
N MET A 13 -16.10 1.98 14.67
CA MET A 13 -15.35 2.26 15.89
C MET A 13 -15.50 3.72 16.34
N ALA A 14 -15.42 4.69 15.42
CA ALA A 14 -15.65 6.09 15.75
C ALA A 14 -17.07 6.31 16.28
N ARG A 15 -18.08 5.68 15.64
CA ARG A 15 -19.47 5.72 16.09
C ARG A 15 -19.63 5.17 17.51
N LEU A 16 -19.02 4.02 17.82
CA LEU A 16 -19.04 3.40 19.14
C LEU A 16 -18.35 4.25 20.21
N GLN A 17 -17.37 5.07 19.81
CA GLN A 17 -16.69 6.03 20.69
C GLN A 17 -17.43 7.36 20.84
N GLY A 18 -18.61 7.52 20.23
CA GLY A 18 -19.35 8.78 20.22
C GLY A 18 -18.68 9.89 19.42
N GLN A 19 -17.74 9.54 18.54
CA GLN A 19 -17.03 10.47 17.68
C GLN A 19 -17.74 10.59 16.33
N GLU A 20 -18.04 11.81 15.92
CA GLU A 20 -18.53 12.07 14.57
C GLU A 20 -17.34 12.30 13.62
N LEU A 21 -17.21 11.43 12.61
CA LEU A 21 -16.26 11.65 11.52
C LEU A 21 -16.83 12.69 10.55
N ASN A 22 -16.37 13.93 10.68
CA ASN A 22 -16.67 14.99 9.73
C ASN A 22 -16.08 14.68 8.34
N GLY A 23 -16.44 15.47 7.33
CA GLY A 23 -16.00 15.25 5.95
C GLY A 23 -14.48 15.22 5.78
N HIS A 24 -13.74 16.04 6.54
CA HIS A 24 -12.29 16.08 6.49
C HIS A 24 -11.66 14.83 7.11
N ASP A 25 -12.18 14.35 8.25
CA ASP A 25 -11.68 13.15 8.91
C ASP A 25 -11.93 11.90 8.07
N ARG A 26 -13.06 11.83 7.37
CA ARG A 26 -13.33 10.77 6.38
C ARG A 26 -12.28 10.74 5.26
N VAL A 27 -11.89 11.91 4.73
CA VAL A 27 -10.86 12.01 3.69
C VAL A 27 -9.48 11.57 4.24
N LYS A 28 -9.12 11.96 5.46
CA LYS A 28 -7.88 11.50 6.10
C LYS A 28 -7.86 9.99 6.26
N VAL A 29 -8.93 9.41 6.79
CA VAL A 29 -9.06 7.95 7.00
C VAL A 29 -8.83 7.22 5.67
N ARG A 30 -9.53 7.61 4.61
CA ARG A 30 -9.35 7.01 3.27
C ARG A 30 -7.93 7.12 2.75
N THR A 31 -7.34 8.31 2.86
CA THR A 31 -5.95 8.55 2.41
C THR A 31 -4.98 7.65 3.16
N HIS A 32 -5.09 7.56 4.48
CA HIS A 32 -4.22 6.71 5.29
C HIS A 32 -4.39 5.22 4.99
N ILE A 33 -5.62 4.74 4.82
CA ILE A 33 -5.86 3.34 4.42
C ILE A 33 -5.23 3.06 3.05
N ALA A 34 -5.45 3.93 2.07
CA ALA A 34 -4.90 3.78 0.73
C ALA A 34 -3.36 3.75 0.75
N SER A 35 -2.72 4.67 1.48
CA SER A 35 -1.26 4.70 1.64
C SER A 35 -0.73 3.43 2.31
N ALA A 36 -1.38 2.95 3.36
CA ALA A 36 -0.97 1.74 4.08
C ALA A 36 -1.09 0.48 3.21
N LEU A 37 -2.19 0.35 2.45
CA LEU A 37 -2.39 -0.76 1.53
C LEU A 37 -1.36 -0.73 0.38
N ALA A 38 -1.09 0.44 -0.19
CA ALA A 38 -0.08 0.60 -1.22
C ALA A 38 1.33 0.26 -0.70
N ALA A 39 1.69 0.70 0.50
CA ALA A 39 2.99 0.38 1.10
C ALA A 39 3.15 -1.13 1.34
N ARG A 40 2.10 -1.81 1.81
CA ARG A 40 2.10 -3.28 1.99
C ARG A 40 2.23 -4.01 0.65
N GLU A 41 1.54 -3.55 -0.37
CA GLU A 41 1.63 -4.12 -1.72
C GLU A 41 3.04 -3.95 -2.30
N GLN A 42 3.59 -2.74 -2.22
CA GLN A 42 4.97 -2.46 -2.63
C GLN A 42 5.98 -3.33 -1.87
N TYR A 43 5.79 -3.51 -0.56
CA TYR A 43 6.63 -4.40 0.23
C TYR A 43 6.54 -5.84 -0.29
N SER A 44 5.33 -6.34 -0.55
CA SER A 44 5.12 -7.69 -1.09
C SER A 44 5.78 -7.85 -2.46
N GLN A 45 5.68 -6.85 -3.34
CA GLN A 45 6.35 -6.84 -4.64
C GLN A 45 7.87 -6.83 -4.51
N ARG A 46 8.43 -6.03 -3.59
CA ARG A 46 9.87 -6.00 -3.33
C ARG A 46 10.39 -7.34 -2.84
N MET A 47 9.68 -7.97 -1.90
CA MET A 47 10.07 -9.26 -1.34
C MET A 47 9.88 -10.43 -2.32
N GLY A 48 8.89 -10.33 -3.22
CA GLY A 48 8.64 -11.32 -4.26
C GLY A 48 9.46 -11.12 -5.55
N SER A 49 10.13 -9.98 -5.71
CA SER A 49 10.93 -9.69 -6.89
C SER A 49 12.21 -10.53 -6.90
N ALA A 50 12.57 -11.05 -8.08
CA ALA A 50 13.86 -11.68 -8.27
C ALA A 50 15.00 -10.67 -8.00
N PRO A 51 16.14 -11.12 -7.44
CA PRO A 51 17.31 -10.27 -7.29
C PRO A 51 17.73 -9.66 -8.61
N TYR A 52 18.01 -8.36 -8.61
CA TYR A 52 18.49 -7.66 -9.80
C TYR A 52 19.82 -8.27 -10.28
N ARG A 53 19.87 -8.65 -11.56
CA ARG A 53 21.10 -9.12 -12.22
C ARG A 53 21.55 -8.09 -13.25
N TRP A 54 22.75 -7.53 -13.04
CA TRP A 54 23.41 -6.69 -14.03
C TRP A 54 23.64 -7.48 -15.33
N LYS A 55 23.24 -6.91 -16.47
CA LYS A 55 23.51 -7.50 -17.78
C LYS A 55 24.93 -7.15 -18.19
N SER A 56 25.87 -8.08 -18.03
CA SER A 56 27.21 -7.96 -18.59
C SER A 56 27.14 -8.11 -20.11
N GLN A 57 27.54 -7.09 -20.85
CA GLN A 57 27.63 -7.15 -22.30
C GLN A 57 28.80 -8.07 -22.67
N LYS A 58 28.51 -9.19 -23.34
CA LYS A 58 29.55 -10.05 -23.88
C LYS A 58 30.25 -9.29 -25.01
N ILE A 59 31.47 -8.83 -24.75
CA ILE A 59 32.35 -8.34 -25.79
C ILE A 59 32.83 -9.59 -26.53
N SER A 60 32.21 -9.91 -27.66
CA SER A 60 32.73 -10.94 -28.57
C SER A 60 34.06 -10.44 -29.11
N ALA A 61 35.16 -11.06 -28.66
CA ALA A 61 36.45 -10.88 -29.29
C ALA A 61 36.35 -11.41 -30.72
N VAL A 62 36.45 -10.50 -31.69
CA VAL A 62 36.66 -10.85 -33.10
C VAL A 62 38.08 -11.39 -33.20
N ASN A 63 38.20 -12.67 -33.60
CA ASN A 63 39.45 -13.29 -34.04
C ASN A 63 39.86 -12.74 -35.41
#